data_AF-A0A4V2AKV9-F1
#
_entry.id   AF-A0A4V2AKV9-F1
#
_cell.length_a   1.000
_cell.length_b   1.000
_cell.length_c   1.000
_cell.angle_alpha   90.00
_cell.angle_beta   90.00
_cell.angle_gamma   90.00
#
_symmetry.space_group_name_H-M   'P 1'
#
loop_
_entity.id
_entity.type
_entity.pdbx_description
1 polymer ?
#
loop_
_entity_poly.entity_id
_entity_poly.type
_entity_poly.pdbx_seq_one_letter_code
_entity_poly.pdbx_strand_id
1 'polypeptide(L)'
;MNKLGIIHHSVRDRMHHLTLWVRMDRVRSFPAFRHANDGARMHGGVALRFFGMVMIAMASAPLSFAQPDATDGQARLTGPAAAFFTPENVAAPASKEQMRATITALMENGRIDAGELDFLREVAAQTPFLLTIPATPGGLSVPPASDDAAALARLLISPPNMHTLWHGDAEKTGQLVEISRWGPLARQRVANFFGSKLYDAWGQSNLLNAFSPFVDSLGREWNAVKALNDPAAVRAGKELLIDGCAIAKQKVVDDGKPPLEGFLCAWMPNSL
;
A
#
# COMPACT_ATOMS: atom_id res chain seq x y z
N MET A 1 -2.70 62.80 -34.20
CA MET A 1 -2.34 63.23 -32.84
C MET A 1 -3.27 62.52 -31.86
N ASN A 2 -2.69 61.79 -30.89
CA ASN A 2 -3.14 61.55 -29.49
C ASN A 2 -4.62 61.26 -29.18
N LYS A 3 -5.04 60.41 -28.24
CA LYS A 3 -4.48 59.39 -27.32
C LYS A 3 -5.69 58.94 -26.46
N LEU A 4 -5.72 57.69 -26.01
CA LEU A 4 -6.39 57.14 -24.80
C LEU A 4 -7.94 57.15 -24.78
N GLY A 5 -8.65 56.12 -24.30
CA GLY A 5 -8.26 54.84 -23.71
C GLY A 5 -9.44 54.16 -22.99
N ILE A 6 -9.43 52.82 -23.05
CA ILE A 6 -9.89 51.84 -22.03
C ILE A 6 -11.41 51.69 -21.79
N ILE A 7 -11.93 50.48 -22.06
CA ILE A 7 -12.61 49.59 -21.08
C ILE A 7 -12.68 48.15 -21.64
N HIS A 8 -12.04 47.24 -20.90
CA HIS A 8 -12.19 45.77 -20.73
C HIS A 8 -12.47 44.84 -21.93
N HIS A 9 -11.42 44.09 -22.31
CA HIS A 9 -11.50 42.86 -23.10
C HIS A 9 -11.84 41.63 -22.24
N SER A 10 -12.92 40.96 -22.63
CA SER A 10 -13.11 39.51 -22.83
C SER A 10 -12.26 38.52 -22.00
N VAL A 11 -12.90 37.95 -20.97
CA VAL A 11 -12.56 36.62 -20.40
C VAL A 11 -13.87 35.84 -20.15
N ARG A 12 -14.76 35.75 -21.16
CA ARG A 12 -16.08 35.10 -20.97
C ARG A 12 -16.44 33.98 -21.96
N ASP A 13 -15.64 33.70 -22.99
CA ASP A 13 -16.11 32.84 -24.10
C ASP A 13 -15.35 31.53 -24.36
N ARG A 14 -14.70 30.92 -23.36
CA ARG A 14 -14.13 29.56 -23.52
C ARG A 14 -14.31 28.61 -22.33
N MET A 15 -15.50 28.58 -21.73
CA MET A 15 -15.89 27.52 -20.78
C MET A 15 -17.38 27.15 -20.90
N HIS A 16 -17.83 26.83 -22.11
CA HIS A 16 -19.13 26.19 -22.32
C HIS A 16 -18.96 25.02 -23.27
N HIS A 17 -18.70 23.84 -22.71
CA HIS A 17 -19.20 22.52 -23.16
C HIS A 17 -18.43 21.41 -22.44
N LEU A 18 -19.00 20.95 -21.31
CA LEU A 18 -18.92 19.61 -20.68
C LEU A 18 -19.02 19.74 -19.15
N THR A 19 -20.12 20.32 -18.68
CA THR A 19 -20.52 20.22 -17.28
C THR A 19 -21.44 19.01 -17.14
N LEU A 20 -20.88 17.80 -17.11
CA LEU A 20 -21.64 16.62 -16.67
C LEU A 20 -21.44 16.48 -15.16
N TRP A 21 -22.41 16.98 -14.41
CA TRP A 21 -22.52 16.79 -12.97
C TRP A 21 -22.66 15.29 -12.66
N VAL A 22 -21.62 14.69 -12.07
CA VAL A 22 -21.76 13.43 -11.33
C VAL A 22 -21.61 13.75 -9.86
N ARG A 23 -22.75 13.93 -9.20
CA ARG A 23 -22.88 14.03 -7.75
C ARG A 23 -22.63 12.64 -7.16
N MET A 24 -21.43 12.39 -6.61
CA MET A 24 -20.99 11.08 -6.09
C MET A 24 -21.51 10.75 -4.67
N ASP A 25 -22.81 10.92 -4.41
CA ASP A 25 -23.46 10.39 -3.19
C ASP A 25 -24.22 9.07 -3.43
N ARG A 26 -24.08 8.47 -4.61
CA ARG A 26 -24.65 7.14 -4.91
C ARG A 26 -23.72 6.33 -5.81
N VAL A 27 -22.72 5.68 -5.22
CA VAL A 27 -22.15 4.46 -5.84
C VAL A 27 -23.10 3.30 -5.49
N ARG A 28 -24.25 3.26 -6.17
CA ARG A 28 -25.06 2.03 -6.24
C ARG A 28 -24.56 1.25 -7.46
N SER A 29 -23.99 0.07 -7.19
CA SER A 29 -23.95 -1.10 -8.09
C SER A 29 -23.80 -0.79 -9.59
N PHE A 30 -22.57 -0.87 -10.10
CA PHE A 30 -22.35 -1.00 -11.55
C PHE A 30 -22.86 -2.38 -12.02
N PRO A 31 -23.70 -2.47 -13.07
CA PRO A 31 -24.10 -3.75 -13.62
C PRO A 31 -22.93 -4.36 -14.40
N ALA A 32 -22.68 -5.65 -14.14
CA ALA A 32 -21.70 -6.45 -14.86
C ALA A 32 -22.08 -6.55 -16.35
N PHE A 33 -21.27 -5.96 -17.22
CA PHE A 33 -21.37 -6.19 -18.66
C PHE A 33 -20.38 -7.29 -19.07
N ARG A 34 -20.92 -8.48 -19.36
CA ARG A 34 -20.26 -9.51 -20.17
C ARG A 34 -20.48 -9.16 -21.63
N HIS A 35 -19.42 -9.05 -22.44
CA HIS A 35 -19.28 -9.86 -23.65
C HIS A 35 -17.88 -9.75 -24.27
N ALA A 36 -17.48 -10.88 -24.86
CA ALA A 36 -16.27 -11.18 -25.61
C ALA A 36 -16.01 -10.24 -26.80
N ASN A 37 -14.74 -10.01 -27.15
CA ASN A 37 -14.22 -10.47 -28.43
C ASN A 37 -12.70 -10.37 -28.58
N ASP A 38 -12.24 -11.19 -29.52
CA ASP A 38 -10.88 -11.56 -29.88
C ASP A 38 -9.94 -10.44 -30.34
N GLY A 39 -8.65 -10.68 -30.07
CA GLY A 39 -7.60 -10.71 -31.09
C GLY A 39 -7.14 -9.39 -31.72
N ALA A 40 -5.98 -8.90 -31.28
CA ALA A 40 -4.94 -8.39 -32.19
C ALA A 40 -3.59 -8.24 -31.46
N ARG A 41 -2.60 -9.01 -31.91
CA ARG A 41 -1.17 -8.77 -31.68
C ARG A 41 -0.75 -7.51 -32.44
N MET A 42 0.07 -6.65 -31.84
CA MET A 42 1.10 -5.92 -32.55
C MET A 42 2.35 -5.70 -31.70
N HIS A 43 3.49 -5.88 -32.37
CA HIS A 43 4.86 -5.72 -31.92
C HIS A 43 5.31 -4.25 -31.89
N GLY A 44 6.29 -3.96 -31.04
CA GLY A 44 7.10 -2.74 -31.01
C GLY A 44 7.51 -2.47 -29.57
N GLY A 45 8.72 -2.75 -29.08
CA GLY A 45 10.01 -2.48 -29.70
C GLY A 45 10.46 -1.08 -29.31
N VAL A 46 10.79 -0.83 -28.04
CA VAL A 46 11.39 0.43 -27.59
C VAL A 46 12.49 0.19 -26.55
N ALA A 47 13.56 0.94 -26.76
CA ALA A 47 14.90 0.84 -26.20
C ALA A 47 14.99 0.97 -24.68
N LEU A 48 15.76 0.04 -24.11
CA LEU A 48 16.21 0.01 -22.72
C LEU A 48 17.27 1.11 -22.50
N ARG A 49 16.94 2.19 -21.79
CA ARG A 49 17.92 3.12 -21.25
C ARG A 49 18.01 2.93 -19.73
N PHE A 50 19.17 2.43 -19.32
CA PHE A 50 19.57 2.17 -17.96
C PHE A 50 19.47 3.43 -17.09
N PHE A 51 18.55 3.41 -16.11
CA PHE A 51 18.68 4.22 -14.91
C PHE A 51 19.03 3.29 -13.75
N GLY A 52 20.13 3.62 -13.07
CA GLY A 52 20.72 2.86 -11.97
C GLY A 52 19.74 2.66 -10.83
N MET A 53 19.06 1.52 -10.85
CA MET A 53 18.33 0.96 -9.74
C MET A 53 19.39 0.44 -8.76
N VAL A 54 19.40 0.96 -7.53
CA VAL A 54 20.01 0.23 -6.41
C VAL A 54 19.16 -1.02 -6.20
N MET A 55 19.47 -2.06 -6.98
CA MET A 55 18.99 -3.41 -6.79
C MET A 55 19.64 -3.90 -5.49
N ILE A 56 18.91 -3.82 -4.38
CA ILE A 56 19.10 -4.82 -3.35
C ILE A 56 18.63 -6.12 -4.01
N ALA A 57 19.60 -6.89 -4.51
CA ALA A 57 19.39 -8.22 -5.01
C ALA A 57 18.77 -9.04 -3.86
N MET A 58 17.44 -9.15 -3.87
CA MET A 58 16.79 -10.35 -3.39
C MET A 58 17.18 -11.42 -4.39
N ALA A 59 18.36 -12.01 -4.19
CA ALA A 59 18.73 -13.24 -4.86
C ALA A 59 17.53 -14.17 -4.68
N SER A 60 16.95 -14.57 -5.81
CA SER A 60 15.96 -15.64 -5.91
C SER A 60 16.65 -16.94 -5.50
N ALA A 61 16.88 -17.10 -4.19
CA ALA A 61 17.10 -18.41 -3.63
C ALA A 61 15.80 -19.19 -3.82
N PRO A 62 15.84 -20.47 -4.22
CA PRO A 62 14.67 -21.31 -4.13
C PRO A 62 14.15 -21.21 -2.70
N LEU A 63 12.93 -20.68 -2.55
CA LEU A 63 12.20 -20.63 -1.30
C LEU A 63 11.90 -22.07 -0.90
N SER A 64 12.91 -22.74 -0.33
CA SER A 64 12.67 -23.72 0.70
C SER A 64 11.85 -22.97 1.74
N PHE A 65 10.57 -23.29 1.85
CA PHE A 65 9.78 -23.02 3.05
C PHE A 65 10.49 -23.74 4.19
N ALA A 66 11.54 -23.13 4.73
CA ALA A 66 12.08 -23.53 6.00
C ALA A 66 10.89 -23.46 6.94
N GLN A 67 10.52 -24.62 7.51
CA GLN A 67 9.67 -24.63 8.69
C GLN A 67 10.17 -23.52 9.61
N PRO A 68 9.29 -22.72 10.23
CA PRO A 68 9.74 -21.80 11.26
C PRO A 68 10.61 -22.63 12.21
N ASP A 69 11.84 -22.20 12.44
CA ASP A 69 12.66 -22.80 13.50
C ASP A 69 11.75 -22.92 14.72
N ALA A 70 11.73 -24.11 15.33
CA ALA A 70 10.81 -24.39 16.41
C ALA A 70 10.93 -23.29 17.46
N THR A 71 9.81 -22.67 17.83
CA THR A 71 9.74 -21.75 18.97
C THR A 71 10.28 -22.48 20.19
N ASP A 72 11.26 -21.88 20.86
CA ASP A 72 11.90 -22.44 22.05
C ASP A 72 11.35 -21.82 23.34
N GLY A 73 10.37 -20.91 23.21
CA GLY A 73 9.77 -20.19 24.31
C GLY A 73 10.70 -19.13 24.90
N GLN A 74 11.75 -18.76 24.17
CA GLN A 74 12.67 -17.69 24.49
C GLN A 74 12.70 -16.71 23.33
N ALA A 75 12.77 -15.42 23.62
CA ALA A 75 12.97 -14.39 22.61
C ALA A 75 13.99 -13.38 23.11
N ARG A 76 14.73 -12.77 22.19
CA ARG A 76 15.61 -11.65 22.50
C ARG A 76 15.27 -10.44 21.66
N LEU A 77 14.94 -9.34 22.32
CA LEU A 77 14.67 -8.07 21.65
C LEU A 77 15.71 -7.03 22.09
N THR A 78 16.24 -6.29 21.12
CA THR A 78 17.19 -5.19 21.39
C THR A 78 16.74 -3.91 20.69
N GLY A 79 17.46 -2.82 20.90
CA GLY A 79 17.18 -1.55 20.22
C GLY A 79 15.88 -0.85 20.67
N PRO A 80 15.36 0.09 19.87
CA PRO A 80 14.20 0.91 20.22
C PRO A 80 12.93 0.10 20.49
N ALA A 81 12.76 -1.05 19.80
CA ALA A 81 11.62 -1.93 19.99
C ALA A 81 11.54 -2.51 21.41
N ALA A 82 12.69 -2.73 22.07
CA ALA A 82 12.72 -3.21 23.45
C ALA A 82 12.10 -2.22 24.45
N ALA A 83 12.06 -0.93 24.13
CA ALA A 83 11.49 0.09 25.02
C ALA A 83 9.97 -0.02 25.19
N PHE A 84 9.28 -0.73 24.28
CA PHE A 84 7.83 -0.97 24.40
C PHE A 84 7.48 -2.06 25.42
N PHE A 85 8.47 -2.85 25.86
CA PHE A 85 8.29 -3.98 26.77
C PHE A 85 8.88 -3.63 28.14
N THR A 86 8.03 -3.13 29.04
CA THR A 86 8.34 -2.92 30.45
C THR A 86 7.58 -3.94 31.30
N PRO A 87 8.01 -4.24 32.55
CA PRO A 87 7.28 -5.16 33.43
C PRO A 87 5.79 -4.82 33.58
N GLU A 88 5.45 -3.54 33.55
CA GLU A 88 4.06 -3.05 33.64
C GLU A 88 3.28 -3.28 32.34
N ASN A 89 3.94 -3.17 31.18
CA ASN A 89 3.31 -3.29 29.86
C ASN A 89 3.21 -4.72 29.32
N VAL A 90 3.89 -5.69 29.94
CA VAL A 90 3.83 -7.12 29.54
C VAL A 90 2.85 -7.95 30.37
N ALA A 91 2.16 -7.34 31.34
CA ALA A 91 1.20 -8.06 32.18
C ALA A 91 -0.06 -8.52 31.42
N ALA A 92 -0.34 -7.94 30.25
CA ALA A 92 -1.47 -8.26 29.40
C ALA A 92 -1.02 -8.76 28.02
N PRO A 93 -1.86 -9.54 27.31
CA PRO A 93 -1.63 -9.89 25.91
C PRO A 93 -1.34 -8.65 25.05
N ALA A 94 -0.29 -8.73 24.22
CA ALA A 94 0.04 -7.65 23.32
C ALA A 94 -1.16 -7.33 22.40
N SER A 95 -1.52 -6.05 22.36
CA SER A 95 -2.59 -5.54 21.49
C SER A 95 -2.09 -5.36 20.06
N LYS A 96 -3.02 -5.24 19.12
CA LYS A 96 -2.72 -4.92 17.71
C LYS A 96 -1.91 -3.63 17.58
N GLU A 97 -2.28 -2.60 18.34
CA GLU A 97 -1.65 -1.28 18.31
C GLU A 97 -0.23 -1.33 18.86
N GLN A 98 -0.01 -2.05 19.97
CA GLN A 98 1.32 -2.25 20.54
C GLN A 98 2.21 -3.04 19.58
N MET A 99 1.67 -4.09 18.94
CA MET A 99 2.42 -4.86 17.97
C MET A 99 2.76 -4.04 16.73
N ARG A 100 1.82 -3.22 16.23
CA ARG A 100 2.09 -2.30 15.12
C ARG A 100 3.20 -1.30 15.48
N ALA A 101 3.15 -0.69 16.66
CA ALA A 101 4.20 0.23 17.13
C ALA A 101 5.56 -0.48 17.23
N THR A 102 5.58 -1.71 17.74
CA THR A 102 6.77 -2.55 17.81
C THR A 102 7.33 -2.84 16.41
N ILE A 103 6.48 -3.25 15.45
CA ILE A 103 6.89 -3.47 14.05
C ILE A 103 7.47 -2.20 13.44
N THR A 104 6.83 -1.05 13.65
CA THR A 104 7.35 0.22 13.12
C THR A 104 8.73 0.54 13.68
N ALA A 105 8.98 0.28 14.97
CA ALA A 105 10.28 0.47 15.59
C ALA A 105 11.34 -0.52 15.08
N LEU A 106 10.97 -1.80 14.91
CA LEU A 106 11.83 -2.81 14.28
C LEU A 106 12.23 -2.40 12.85
N MET A 107 11.30 -1.82 12.12
CA MET A 107 11.50 -1.41 10.72
C MET A 107 12.22 -0.06 10.58
N GLU A 108 12.49 0.67 11.66
CA GLU A 108 13.13 2.00 11.63
C GLU A 108 14.52 1.94 10.98
N ASN A 109 15.30 0.92 11.30
CA ASN A 109 16.62 0.68 10.71
C ASN A 109 16.58 -0.05 9.36
N GLY A 110 15.37 -0.37 8.86
CA GLY A 110 15.14 -1.06 7.59
C GLY A 110 15.63 -2.51 7.55
N ARG A 111 16.01 -3.08 8.69
CA ARG A 111 16.51 -4.45 8.84
C ARG A 111 15.95 -5.05 10.12
N ILE A 112 15.57 -6.31 10.02
CA ILE A 112 15.17 -7.15 11.17
C ILE A 112 16.32 -8.12 11.40
N ASP A 113 16.89 -8.11 12.61
CA ASP A 113 17.94 -9.05 13.01
C ASP A 113 17.37 -10.42 13.42
N ALA A 114 18.26 -11.38 13.70
CA ALA A 114 17.85 -12.74 14.04
C ALA A 114 17.04 -12.83 15.35
N GLY A 115 17.37 -12.00 16.35
CA GLY A 115 16.64 -11.97 17.63
C GLY A 115 15.29 -11.28 17.49
N GLU A 116 15.21 -10.23 16.70
CA GLU A 116 13.95 -9.56 16.37
C GLU A 116 13.02 -10.49 15.56
N LEU A 117 13.57 -11.27 14.63
CA LEU A 117 12.81 -12.28 13.89
C LEU A 117 12.31 -13.40 14.79
N ASP A 118 13.14 -13.85 15.72
CA ASP A 118 12.81 -14.85 16.73
C ASP A 118 11.68 -14.37 17.66
N PHE A 119 11.78 -13.13 18.15
CA PHE A 119 10.70 -12.47 18.88
C PHE A 119 9.37 -12.45 18.10
N LEU A 120 9.41 -12.10 16.81
CA LEU A 120 8.21 -12.12 15.98
C LEU A 120 7.63 -13.53 15.85
N ARG A 121 8.46 -14.57 15.74
CA ARG A 121 8.03 -15.97 15.67
C ARG A 121 7.34 -16.41 16.96
N GLU A 122 7.91 -16.07 18.12
CA GLU A 122 7.30 -16.36 19.42
C GLU A 122 5.94 -15.68 19.58
N VAL A 123 5.83 -14.40 19.18
CA VAL A 123 4.53 -13.69 19.15
C VAL A 123 3.54 -14.39 18.19
N ALA A 124 4.01 -14.79 17.01
CA ALA A 124 3.19 -15.47 16.00
C ALA A 124 2.71 -16.86 16.43
N ALA A 125 3.42 -17.54 17.34
CA ALA A 125 3.05 -18.84 17.87
C ALA A 125 1.93 -18.79 18.91
N GLN A 126 1.66 -17.61 19.48
CA GLN A 126 0.62 -17.41 20.50
C GLN A 126 0.80 -18.30 21.73
N THR A 127 2.04 -18.60 22.08
CA THR A 127 2.41 -19.30 23.32
C THR A 127 3.06 -18.30 24.27
N PRO A 128 2.99 -18.53 25.60
CA PRO A 128 3.78 -17.74 26.54
C PRO A 128 5.27 -17.97 26.28
N PHE A 129 6.09 -16.93 26.37
CA PHE A 129 7.54 -17.01 26.18
C PHE A 129 8.28 -16.06 27.12
N LEU A 130 9.58 -16.29 27.31
CA LEU A 130 10.45 -15.41 28.10
C LEU A 130 11.19 -14.44 27.16
N LEU A 131 10.93 -13.15 27.31
CA LEU A 131 11.56 -12.08 26.54
C LEU A 131 12.78 -11.52 27.28
N THR A 132 13.97 -11.69 26.71
CA THR A 132 15.20 -11.09 27.21
C THR A 132 15.44 -9.73 26.55
N ILE A 133 15.46 -8.66 27.37
CA ILE A 133 15.84 -7.31 26.96
C ILE A 133 16.97 -6.76 27.85
N PRO A 134 17.85 -5.87 27.35
CA PRO A 134 18.98 -5.35 28.11
C PRO A 134 18.60 -4.67 29.43
N ALA A 135 17.43 -4.06 29.49
CA ALA A 135 16.94 -3.29 30.64
C ALA A 135 16.37 -4.15 31.78
N THR A 136 16.13 -5.46 31.57
CA THR A 136 15.50 -6.33 32.56
C THR A 136 16.33 -7.59 32.78
N PRO A 137 17.28 -7.57 33.75
CA PRO A 137 18.05 -8.73 34.14
C PRO A 137 17.11 -9.81 34.69
N GLY A 138 16.99 -10.95 34.00
CA GLY A 138 16.08 -12.05 34.35
C GLY A 138 14.97 -12.32 33.33
N GLY A 139 14.80 -11.44 32.34
CA GLY A 139 13.78 -11.57 31.30
C GLY A 139 12.37 -11.19 31.78
N LEU A 140 11.47 -11.04 30.82
CA LEU A 140 10.07 -10.69 31.00
C LEU A 140 9.20 -11.84 30.53
N SER A 141 8.34 -12.37 31.39
CA SER A 141 7.34 -13.36 30.96
C SER A 141 6.28 -12.67 30.13
N VAL A 142 6.20 -12.99 28.84
CA VAL A 142 5.20 -12.44 27.93
C VAL A 142 4.05 -13.44 27.79
N PRO A 143 2.80 -13.05 28.09
CA PRO A 143 1.65 -13.90 27.88
C PRO A 143 1.37 -14.09 26.38
N PRO A 144 0.54 -15.08 26.00
CA PRO A 144 0.09 -15.26 24.63
C PRO A 144 -0.43 -13.96 24.02
N ALA A 145 0.05 -13.62 22.82
CA ALA A 145 -0.41 -12.45 22.10
C ALA A 145 -1.88 -12.60 21.66
N SER A 146 -2.57 -11.47 21.52
CA SER A 146 -3.90 -11.46 20.89
C SER A 146 -3.83 -11.98 19.45
N ASP A 147 -4.94 -12.52 18.94
CA ASP A 147 -5.02 -13.03 17.55
C ASP A 147 -4.60 -11.98 16.52
N ASP A 148 -5.02 -10.72 16.71
CA ASP A 148 -4.65 -9.61 15.84
C ASP A 148 -3.15 -9.29 15.89
N ALA A 149 -2.53 -9.30 17.08
CA ALA A 149 -1.09 -9.07 17.21
C ALA A 149 -0.28 -10.21 16.57
N ALA A 150 -0.69 -11.45 16.78
CA ALA A 150 -0.07 -12.61 16.15
C ALA A 150 -0.22 -12.57 14.62
N ALA A 151 -1.38 -12.14 14.11
CA ALA A 151 -1.60 -11.95 12.68
C ALA A 151 -0.65 -10.89 12.09
N LEU A 152 -0.41 -9.78 12.78
CA LEU A 152 0.58 -8.77 12.36
C LEU A 152 2.00 -9.33 12.32
N ALA A 153 2.40 -10.08 13.35
CA ALA A 153 3.72 -10.72 13.38
C ALA A 153 3.88 -11.70 12.22
N ARG A 154 2.88 -12.56 11.96
CA ARG A 154 2.87 -13.48 10.81
C ARG A 154 2.96 -12.74 9.48
N LEU A 155 2.23 -11.63 9.34
CA LEU A 155 2.25 -10.80 8.14
C LEU A 155 3.64 -10.24 7.85
N LEU A 156 4.42 -9.91 8.89
CA LEU A 156 5.78 -9.40 8.73
C LEU A 156 6.81 -10.52 8.45
N ILE A 157 6.71 -11.65 9.15
CA ILE A 157 7.63 -12.80 8.98
C ILE A 157 7.49 -13.41 7.59
N SER A 158 6.26 -13.52 7.11
CA SER A 158 5.94 -14.12 5.80
C SER A 158 4.96 -13.22 5.04
N PRO A 159 5.43 -12.08 4.50
CA PRO A 159 4.57 -11.19 3.75
C PRO A 159 4.00 -11.90 2.52
N PRO A 160 2.68 -11.86 2.30
CA PRO A 160 2.07 -12.41 1.11
C PRO A 160 2.56 -11.66 -0.14
N ASN A 161 2.50 -12.33 -1.28
CA ASN A 161 2.80 -11.69 -2.55
C ASN A 161 1.77 -10.57 -2.82
N MET A 162 2.22 -9.32 -2.97
CA MET A 162 1.34 -8.17 -3.22
C MET A 162 0.44 -8.34 -4.45
N HIS A 163 0.88 -9.11 -5.46
CA HIS A 163 0.06 -9.44 -6.63
C HIS A 163 -1.18 -10.28 -6.28
N THR A 164 -1.10 -11.11 -5.24
CA THR A 164 -2.24 -11.93 -4.78
C THR A 164 -3.22 -11.14 -3.91
N LEU A 165 -2.78 -9.99 -3.40
CA LEU A 165 -3.58 -9.07 -2.61
C LEU A 165 -4.29 -8.01 -3.47
N TRP A 166 -3.69 -7.63 -4.60
CA TRP A 166 -4.27 -6.69 -5.56
C TRP A 166 -5.58 -7.24 -6.15
N HIS A 167 -6.60 -6.38 -6.25
CA HIS A 167 -7.98 -6.72 -6.59
C HIS A 167 -8.59 -7.81 -5.72
N GLY A 168 -8.09 -7.89 -4.48
CA GLY A 168 -8.67 -8.70 -3.43
C GLY A 168 -9.96 -8.11 -2.86
N ASP A 169 -10.47 -8.78 -1.84
CA ASP A 169 -11.54 -8.26 -1.00
C ASP A 169 -10.99 -7.28 0.05
N ALA A 170 -11.88 -6.81 0.93
CA ALA A 170 -11.51 -5.90 2.02
C ALA A 170 -10.41 -6.48 2.93
N GLU A 171 -10.37 -7.78 3.14
CA GLU A 171 -9.33 -8.41 3.98
C GLU A 171 -7.95 -8.27 3.34
N LYS A 172 -7.84 -8.65 2.05
CA LYS A 172 -6.59 -8.55 1.29
C LYS A 172 -6.12 -7.12 1.10
N THR A 173 -7.03 -6.20 0.78
CA THR A 173 -6.72 -4.77 0.74
C THR A 173 -6.32 -4.26 2.13
N GLY A 174 -6.96 -4.75 3.19
CA GLY A 174 -6.60 -4.46 4.57
C GLY A 174 -5.16 -4.87 4.89
N GLN A 175 -4.68 -6.00 4.39
CA GLN A 175 -3.29 -6.43 4.54
C GLN A 175 -2.30 -5.49 3.80
N LEU A 176 -2.60 -5.07 2.57
CA LEU A 176 -1.78 -4.08 1.84
C LEU A 176 -1.70 -2.75 2.60
N VAL A 177 -2.84 -2.28 3.12
CA VAL A 177 -2.89 -1.07 3.94
C VAL A 177 -2.10 -1.24 5.23
N GLU A 178 -2.22 -2.38 5.90
CA GLU A 178 -1.50 -2.64 7.14
C GLU A 178 0.02 -2.67 6.93
N ILE A 179 0.51 -3.34 5.87
CA ILE A 179 1.93 -3.33 5.49
C ILE A 179 2.43 -1.90 5.30
N SER A 180 1.64 -1.05 4.65
CA SER A 180 2.02 0.34 4.41
C SER A 180 2.21 1.17 5.69
N ARG A 181 1.62 0.74 6.80
CA ARG A 181 1.66 1.45 8.08
C ARG A 181 2.92 1.13 8.90
N TRP A 182 3.74 0.18 8.46
CA TRP A 182 4.98 -0.20 9.16
C TRP A 182 6.12 0.81 9.01
N GLY A 183 5.92 1.86 8.21
CA GLY A 183 6.86 2.97 8.09
C GLY A 183 6.99 3.50 6.67
N PRO A 184 7.80 4.56 6.47
CA PRO A 184 7.91 5.25 5.18
C PRO A 184 8.37 4.33 4.04
N LEU A 185 9.32 3.44 4.29
CA LEU A 185 9.82 2.49 3.30
C LEU A 185 8.74 1.50 2.85
N ALA A 186 7.99 0.94 3.81
CA ALA A 186 6.91 -0.01 3.52
C ALA A 186 5.78 0.69 2.76
N ARG A 187 5.40 1.90 3.18
CA ARG A 187 4.44 2.75 2.45
C ARG A 187 4.88 2.99 1.01
N GLN A 188 6.13 3.41 0.81
CA GLN A 188 6.65 3.69 -0.53
C GLN A 188 6.64 2.44 -1.41
N ARG A 189 6.98 1.26 -0.87
CA ARG A 189 6.91 -0.01 -1.62
C ARG A 189 5.49 -0.35 -2.07
N VAL A 190 4.51 -0.25 -1.17
CA VAL A 190 3.10 -0.50 -1.50
C VAL A 190 2.57 0.52 -2.50
N ALA A 191 2.87 1.81 -2.30
CA ALA A 191 2.49 2.88 -3.22
C ALA A 191 3.11 2.70 -4.62
N ASN A 192 4.40 2.29 -4.70
CA ASN A 192 5.06 1.98 -5.96
C ASN A 192 4.39 0.80 -6.68
N PHE A 193 4.00 -0.24 -5.93
CA PHE A 193 3.25 -1.37 -6.47
C PHE A 193 1.89 -0.93 -7.02
N PHE A 194 1.14 -0.11 -6.27
CA PHE A 194 -0.15 0.45 -6.72
C PHE A 194 0.05 1.28 -8.00
N GLY A 195 1.04 2.17 -8.00
CA GLY A 195 1.36 3.01 -9.15
C GLY A 195 1.78 2.21 -10.38
N SER A 196 2.52 1.10 -10.22
CA SER A 196 2.80 0.18 -11.34
C SER A 196 1.52 -0.47 -11.88
N LYS A 197 0.63 -0.97 -11.01
CA LYS A 197 -0.63 -1.60 -11.44
C LYS A 197 -1.56 -0.62 -12.16
N LEU A 198 -1.66 0.59 -11.65
CA LEU A 198 -2.46 1.66 -12.26
C LEU A 198 -1.83 2.14 -13.58
N TYR A 199 -0.52 2.24 -13.65
CA TYR A 199 0.20 2.54 -14.90
C TYR A 199 -0.05 1.46 -15.97
N ASP A 200 0.04 0.17 -15.61
CA ASP A 200 -0.22 -0.93 -16.53
C ASP A 200 -1.68 -0.89 -17.05
N ALA A 201 -2.64 -0.63 -16.15
CA ALA A 201 -4.04 -0.48 -16.50
C ALA A 201 -4.28 0.74 -17.41
N TRP A 202 -3.57 1.85 -17.19
CA TRP A 202 -3.58 3.00 -18.09
C TRP A 202 -3.06 2.65 -19.48
N GLY A 203 -1.97 1.87 -19.57
CA GLY A 203 -1.42 1.40 -20.85
C GLY A 203 -2.39 0.57 -21.68
N GLN A 204 -3.40 -0.05 -21.05
CA GLN A 204 -4.48 -0.82 -21.69
C GLN A 204 -5.72 0.04 -21.97
N SER A 205 -5.76 1.26 -21.47
CA SER A 205 -6.89 2.18 -21.55
C SER A 205 -6.81 3.05 -22.81
N ASN A 206 -7.94 3.26 -23.47
CA ASN A 206 -8.05 4.10 -24.67
C ASN A 206 -9.47 4.65 -24.84
N LEU A 207 -9.69 5.48 -25.85
CA LEU A 207 -11.01 6.07 -26.12
C LEU A 207 -12.07 5.01 -26.46
N LEU A 208 -11.70 3.91 -27.13
CA LEU A 208 -12.65 2.88 -27.56
C LEU A 208 -13.20 2.08 -26.38
N ASN A 209 -12.39 1.85 -25.35
CA ASN A 209 -12.84 1.23 -24.10
C ASN A 209 -13.24 2.26 -23.03
N ALA A 210 -13.36 3.54 -23.41
CA ALA A 210 -13.67 4.64 -22.49
C ALA A 210 -12.78 4.65 -21.22
N PHE A 211 -11.53 4.21 -21.36
CA PHE A 211 -10.55 4.04 -20.28
C PHE A 211 -10.97 3.09 -19.15
N SER A 212 -11.89 2.16 -19.42
CA SER A 212 -12.42 1.23 -18.41
C SER A 212 -11.36 0.44 -17.63
N PRO A 213 -10.23 -0.03 -18.21
CA PRO A 213 -9.26 -0.81 -17.42
C PRO A 213 -8.67 -0.03 -16.25
N PHE A 214 -8.35 1.25 -16.44
CA PHE A 214 -7.86 2.12 -15.38
C PHE A 214 -8.94 2.41 -14.33
N VAL A 215 -10.14 2.78 -14.79
CA VAL A 215 -11.27 3.13 -13.92
C VAL A 215 -11.73 1.96 -13.07
N ASP A 216 -11.87 0.78 -13.68
CA ASP A 216 -12.29 -0.43 -12.99
C ASP A 216 -11.24 -0.86 -11.98
N SER A 217 -9.96 -0.79 -12.35
CA SER A 217 -8.84 -1.12 -11.46
C SER A 217 -8.85 -0.25 -10.21
N LEU A 218 -8.89 1.07 -10.39
CA LEU A 218 -8.91 2.05 -9.31
C LEU A 218 -10.20 1.97 -8.47
N GLY A 219 -11.35 1.81 -9.14
CA GLY A 219 -12.65 1.69 -8.51
C GLY A 219 -12.80 0.44 -7.65
N ARG A 220 -12.25 -0.71 -8.10
CA ARG A 220 -12.23 -1.96 -7.32
C ARG A 220 -11.45 -1.78 -6.03
N GLU A 221 -10.23 -1.25 -6.10
CA GLU A 221 -9.43 -1.02 -4.91
C GLU A 221 -10.09 -0.02 -3.97
N TRP A 222 -10.65 1.07 -4.49
CA TRP A 222 -11.36 2.04 -3.66
C TRP A 222 -12.56 1.45 -2.94
N ASN A 223 -13.32 0.58 -3.61
CA ASN A 223 -14.44 -0.10 -2.99
C ASN A 223 -13.98 -1.06 -1.88
N ALA A 224 -12.86 -1.76 -2.07
CA ALA A 224 -12.27 -2.60 -1.04
C ALA A 224 -11.75 -1.77 0.16
N VAL A 225 -11.07 -0.64 -0.10
CA VAL A 225 -10.63 0.30 0.96
C VAL A 225 -11.80 0.84 1.77
N LYS A 226 -12.90 1.25 1.13
CA LYS A 226 -14.11 1.73 1.83
C LYS A 226 -14.80 0.66 2.67
N ALA A 227 -14.61 -0.61 2.31
CA ALA A 227 -15.22 -1.74 3.02
C ALA A 227 -14.40 -2.16 4.26
N LEU A 228 -13.27 -1.50 4.55
CA LEU A 228 -12.50 -1.74 5.77
C LEU A 228 -13.26 -1.24 7.01
N ASN A 229 -13.18 -2.01 8.09
CA ASN A 229 -13.87 -1.70 9.35
C ASN A 229 -13.15 -0.63 10.21
N ASP A 230 -11.85 -0.41 10.00
CA ASP A 230 -11.04 0.58 10.72
C ASP A 230 -10.98 1.92 9.96
N PRO A 231 -11.54 3.03 10.49
CA PRO A 231 -11.48 4.34 9.85
C PRO A 231 -10.05 4.87 9.61
N ALA A 232 -9.09 4.48 10.45
CA ALA A 232 -7.68 4.82 10.24
C ALA A 232 -7.11 4.06 9.04
N ALA A 233 -7.48 2.79 8.88
CA ALA A 233 -7.13 1.99 7.70
C ALA A 233 -7.79 2.52 6.43
N VAL A 234 -9.06 2.93 6.46
CA VAL A 234 -9.74 3.57 5.32
C VAL A 234 -8.97 4.82 4.86
N ARG A 235 -8.56 5.67 5.82
CA ARG A 235 -7.78 6.87 5.53
C ARG A 235 -6.43 6.54 4.92
N ALA A 236 -5.66 5.65 5.55
CA ALA A 236 -4.36 5.22 5.05
C ALA A 236 -4.47 4.59 3.65
N GLY A 237 -5.49 3.76 3.41
CA GLY A 237 -5.76 3.16 2.10
C GLY A 237 -6.14 4.19 1.04
N LYS A 238 -6.91 5.23 1.40
CA LYS A 238 -7.20 6.35 0.50
C LYS A 238 -5.91 7.08 0.11
N GLU A 239 -5.08 7.44 1.08
CA GLU A 239 -3.84 8.14 0.81
C GLU A 239 -2.87 7.30 -0.04
N LEU A 240 -2.79 5.99 0.20
CA LEU A 240 -2.03 5.05 -0.63
C LEU A 240 -2.49 5.03 -2.09
N LEU A 241 -3.79 5.07 -2.33
CA LEU A 241 -4.32 5.14 -3.70
C LEU A 241 -4.00 6.47 -4.38
N ILE A 242 -4.00 7.58 -3.62
CA ILE A 242 -3.56 8.89 -4.11
C ILE A 242 -2.07 8.83 -4.48
N ASP A 243 -1.23 8.31 -3.59
CA ASP A 243 0.21 8.14 -3.81
C ASP A 243 0.48 7.27 -5.05
N GLY A 244 -0.25 6.14 -5.17
CA GLY A 244 -0.18 5.25 -6.34
C GLY A 244 -0.58 5.95 -7.64
N CYS A 245 -1.65 6.75 -7.63
CA CYS A 245 -2.06 7.56 -8.78
C CYS A 245 -0.98 8.57 -9.19
N ALA A 246 -0.35 9.24 -8.22
CA ALA A 246 0.73 10.19 -8.48
C ALA A 246 1.94 9.50 -9.11
N ILE A 247 2.32 8.32 -8.61
CA ILE A 247 3.41 7.50 -9.18
C ILE A 247 3.06 7.04 -10.61
N ALA A 248 1.83 6.61 -10.86
CA ALA A 248 1.38 6.24 -12.21
C ALA A 248 1.45 7.43 -13.16
N LYS A 249 1.01 8.62 -12.71
CA LYS A 249 1.12 9.88 -13.46
C LYS A 249 2.57 10.17 -13.83
N GLN A 250 3.49 10.09 -12.87
CA GLN A 250 4.90 10.34 -13.13
C GLN A 250 5.45 9.37 -14.17
N LYS A 251 5.18 8.07 -14.05
CA LYS A 251 5.62 7.06 -15.03
C LYS A 251 5.08 7.33 -16.44
N VAL A 252 3.82 7.76 -16.56
CA VAL A 252 3.22 8.14 -17.85
C VAL A 252 3.97 9.31 -18.49
N VAL A 253 4.33 10.32 -17.68
CA VAL A 253 5.12 11.47 -18.14
C VAL A 253 6.52 11.04 -18.56
N ASP A 254 7.19 10.23 -17.75
CA ASP A 254 8.56 9.75 -18.00
C ASP A 254 8.65 8.94 -19.31
N ASP A 255 7.60 8.19 -19.65
CA ASP A 255 7.52 7.39 -20.88
C ASP A 255 6.96 8.17 -22.09
N GLY A 256 6.67 9.47 -21.94
CA GLY A 256 6.13 10.31 -23.01
C GLY A 256 4.72 9.89 -23.47
N LYS A 257 3.95 9.24 -22.61
CA LYS A 257 2.57 8.78 -22.88
C LYS A 257 1.55 9.90 -22.61
N PRO A 258 0.34 9.83 -23.20
CA PRO A 258 -0.72 10.80 -22.93
C PRO A 258 -1.05 10.91 -21.43
N PRO A 259 -1.19 12.13 -20.89
CA PRO A 259 -1.31 12.36 -19.45
C PRO A 259 -2.63 11.87 -18.86
N LEU A 260 -2.57 11.42 -17.60
CA LEU A 260 -3.69 10.95 -16.77
C LEU A 260 -4.63 12.07 -16.26
N GLU A 261 -4.32 13.34 -16.58
CA GLU A 261 -4.80 14.54 -15.88
C GLU A 261 -6.31 14.76 -15.95
N GLY A 262 -6.96 14.43 -17.07
CA GLY A 262 -8.42 14.55 -17.18
C GLY A 262 -9.18 13.60 -16.25
N PHE A 263 -8.59 12.44 -15.92
CA PHE A 263 -9.24 11.38 -15.15
C PHE A 263 -8.99 11.51 -13.64
N LEU A 264 -7.75 11.82 -13.24
CA LEU A 264 -7.38 11.95 -11.83
C LEU A 264 -8.09 13.12 -11.14
N CYS A 265 -8.30 14.24 -11.85
CA CYS A 265 -9.05 15.40 -11.34
C CYS A 265 -10.53 15.07 -11.05
N ALA A 266 -11.14 14.15 -11.79
CA ALA A 266 -12.53 13.71 -11.56
C ALA A 266 -12.63 12.68 -10.43
N TRP A 267 -11.64 11.83 -10.26
CA TRP A 267 -11.64 10.77 -9.24
C TRP A 267 -11.23 11.28 -7.86
N MET A 268 -10.36 12.30 -7.78
CA MET A 268 -9.88 12.86 -6.52
C MET A 268 -10.06 14.39 -6.49
N PRO A 269 -11.32 14.87 -6.45
CA PRO A 269 -11.56 16.30 -6.34
C PRO A 269 -10.87 16.82 -5.06
N ASN A 270 -9.99 17.81 -5.24
CA ASN A 270 -9.17 18.48 -4.20
C ASN A 270 -7.85 17.80 -3.77
N SER A 271 -7.25 16.92 -4.57
CA SER A 271 -5.95 16.28 -4.25
C SER A 271 -4.83 16.57 -5.25
N LEU A 272 -5.10 17.40 -6.25
CA LEU A 272 -4.16 17.92 -7.24
C LEU A 272 -4.16 19.44 -7.19
#